data_AF-A0A368BXC5-F1
#
_entry.id   AF-A0A368BXC5-F1
#
_cell.length_a   1.000
_cell.length_b   1.000
_cell.length_c   1.000
_cell.angle_alpha   90.00
_cell.angle_beta   90.00
_cell.angle_gamma   90.00
#
_symmetry.space_group_name_H-M   'P 1'
#
loop_
_entity.id
_entity.type
_entity.pdbx_description
1 polymer ?
#
loop_
_entity_poly.entity_id
_entity_poly.type
_entity_poly.pdbx_seq_one_letter_code
_entity_poly.pdbx_strand_id
1 'polypeptide(L)'
;MYSHSLKMRKSFEALQLSFIKNPYTELGTLFMNPNARGIGGGKLLSFARFLYMSNNLNRFDKEVVVEIRGYKNATGITPFWDKFSSKFFDLNFFDADNSSYIDNHFIGECVPSFPLILDFLPREVGRYCGKPHTTSKLALSLLNSQGFKSNGMVDVLDGGPCLSSKLSKIKVIQNKNQFKVKIGKVNSDEGLSFAFNNSLVDFWATRLFVKRISNIEVLIDRKDARHLGLKEGDSINLSH
;
A
#
# COMPACT_ATOMS: atom_id res chain seq x y z
N MET A 1 6.85 -32.94 5.87
CA MET A 1 7.03 -34.40 5.83
C MET A 1 7.51 -34.92 7.18
N TYR A 2 7.03 -36.09 7.62
CA TYR A 2 7.49 -36.76 8.84
C TYR A 2 7.82 -38.22 8.53
N SER A 3 9.03 -38.66 8.88
CA SER A 3 9.44 -40.06 8.81
C SER A 3 9.27 -40.69 10.18
N HIS A 4 8.36 -41.66 10.29
CA HIS A 4 8.12 -42.39 11.53
C HIS A 4 9.30 -43.30 11.91
N SER A 5 9.92 -43.97 10.94
CA SER A 5 11.05 -44.88 11.18
C SER A 5 12.28 -44.15 11.72
N LEU A 6 12.53 -42.93 11.23
CA LEU A 6 13.67 -42.11 11.65
C LEU A 6 13.30 -41.03 12.67
N LYS A 7 12.02 -40.95 13.09
CA LYS A 7 11.45 -39.86 13.91
C LYS A 7 11.85 -38.46 13.41
N MET A 8 12.03 -38.30 12.11
CA MET A 8 12.56 -37.09 11.49
C MET A 8 11.43 -36.24 10.92
N ARG A 9 11.37 -34.97 11.29
CA ARG A 9 10.46 -33.98 10.68
C ARG A 9 11.26 -33.05 9.78
N LYS A 10 10.77 -32.83 8.56
CA LYS A 10 11.28 -31.80 7.65
C LYS A 10 10.13 -30.98 7.08
N SER A 11 10.19 -29.67 7.25
CA SER A 11 9.31 -28.69 6.63
C SER A 11 10.00 -28.06 5.43
N PHE A 12 9.19 -27.66 4.45
CA PHE A 12 9.64 -26.95 3.26
C PHE A 12 8.67 -25.79 3.02
N GLU A 13 9.18 -24.71 2.48
CA GLU A 13 8.37 -23.63 1.93
C GLU A 13 7.94 -24.00 0.50
N ALA A 14 6.72 -23.62 0.12
CA ALA A 14 6.19 -23.89 -1.21
C ALA A 14 5.39 -22.70 -1.72
N LEU A 15 5.47 -22.48 -3.03
CA LEU A 15 4.64 -21.53 -3.75
C LEU A 15 3.44 -22.30 -4.31
N GLN A 16 2.25 -21.79 -4.04
CA GLN A 16 1.02 -22.33 -4.61
C GLN A 16 0.21 -21.18 -5.18
N LEU A 17 -0.23 -21.32 -6.42
CA LEU A 17 -1.11 -20.33 -7.04
C LEU A 17 -2.39 -20.22 -6.21
N SER A 18 -2.73 -18.99 -5.82
CA SER A 18 -3.89 -18.69 -5.00
C SER A 18 -4.53 -17.41 -5.50
N PHE A 19 -5.86 -17.39 -5.47
CA PHE A 19 -6.66 -16.23 -5.80
C PHE A 19 -7.29 -15.69 -4.51
N ILE A 20 -7.24 -14.38 -4.29
CA ILE A 20 -7.95 -13.76 -3.17
C ILE A 20 -9.45 -13.85 -3.46
N LYS A 21 -10.14 -14.78 -2.79
CA LYS A 21 -11.57 -15.04 -3.01
C LYS A 21 -12.50 -14.07 -2.29
N ASN A 22 -12.01 -13.42 -1.25
CA ASN A 22 -12.78 -12.45 -0.47
C ASN A 22 -12.64 -11.07 -1.12
N PRO A 23 -13.70 -10.25 -1.16
CA PRO A 23 -13.61 -8.86 -1.60
C PRO A 23 -12.55 -8.07 -0.83
N TYR A 24 -11.80 -7.23 -1.54
CA TYR A 24 -10.76 -6.38 -0.99
C TYR A 24 -10.66 -5.07 -1.77
N THR A 25 -10.20 -4.02 -1.09
CA THR A 25 -9.76 -2.79 -1.73
C THR A 25 -8.28 -2.88 -2.01
N GLU A 26 -7.89 -2.65 -3.26
CA GLU A 26 -6.48 -2.60 -3.63
C GLU A 26 -5.95 -1.16 -3.63
N LEU A 27 -4.80 -0.95 -3.00
CA LEU A 27 -4.03 0.27 -3.17
C LEU A 27 -3.18 0.15 -4.43
N GLY A 28 -3.73 0.62 -5.54
CA GLY A 28 -3.01 0.71 -6.81
C GLY A 28 -1.90 1.77 -6.82
N THR A 29 -1.48 2.11 -8.05
CA THR A 29 -0.30 2.90 -8.38
C THR A 29 -0.13 4.16 -7.52
N LEU A 30 1.05 4.29 -6.89
CA LEU A 30 1.52 5.54 -6.32
C LEU A 30 2.86 5.87 -6.95
N PHE A 31 2.88 6.94 -7.75
CA PHE A 31 4.08 7.50 -8.33
C PHE A 31 4.29 8.92 -7.81
N MET A 32 5.55 9.24 -7.54
CA MET A 32 5.96 10.59 -7.19
C MET A 32 7.28 10.90 -7.88
N ASN A 33 7.30 12.06 -8.54
CA ASN A 33 8.48 12.61 -9.18
C ASN A 33 9.66 12.55 -8.20
N PRO A 34 10.84 12.04 -8.60
CA PRO A 34 12.03 12.01 -7.76
C PRO A 34 12.35 13.33 -7.05
N ASN A 35 12.13 14.46 -7.70
CA ASN A 35 12.40 15.80 -7.16
C ASN A 35 11.44 16.22 -6.04
N ALA A 36 10.28 15.55 -5.92
CA ALA A 36 9.29 15.81 -4.86
C ALA A 36 9.42 14.84 -3.67
N ARG A 37 10.42 13.95 -3.68
CA ARG A 37 10.68 12.99 -2.59
C ARG A 37 11.34 13.67 -1.38
N GLY A 38 11.28 13.03 -0.22
CA GLY A 38 11.95 13.50 1.00
C GLY A 38 11.24 14.62 1.77
N ILE A 39 10.40 15.43 1.12
CA ILE A 39 9.66 16.54 1.76
C ILE A 39 8.29 16.14 2.34
N GLY A 40 7.94 14.84 2.27
CA GLY A 40 6.73 14.26 2.84
C GLY A 40 5.51 14.15 1.93
N GLY A 41 5.64 14.47 0.63
CA GLY A 41 4.57 14.31 -0.37
C GLY A 41 4.05 12.87 -0.48
N GLY A 42 4.93 11.87 -0.47
CA GLY A 42 4.52 10.46 -0.55
C GLY A 42 3.71 9.99 0.66
N LYS A 43 3.99 10.56 1.84
CA LYS A 43 3.20 10.30 3.06
C LYS A 43 1.81 10.91 2.94
N LEU A 44 1.72 12.16 2.47
CA LEU A 44 0.45 12.82 2.19
C LEU A 44 -0.39 12.04 1.17
N LEU A 45 0.18 11.64 0.04
CA LEU A 45 -0.54 10.87 -0.99
C LEU A 45 -1.04 9.52 -0.46
N SER A 46 -0.25 8.83 0.36
CA SER A 46 -0.69 7.57 0.97
C SER A 46 -1.83 7.79 1.97
N PHE A 47 -1.68 8.79 2.85
CA PHE A 47 -2.66 9.04 3.90
C PHE A 47 -3.95 9.60 3.34
N ALA A 48 -3.89 10.45 2.31
CA ALA A 48 -5.06 10.95 1.60
C ALA A 48 -5.96 9.80 1.11
N ARG A 49 -5.37 8.74 0.53
CA ARG A 49 -6.12 7.54 0.11
C ARG A 49 -6.78 6.84 1.29
N PHE A 50 -6.07 6.65 2.39
CA PHE A 50 -6.61 5.99 3.58
C PHE A 50 -7.77 6.78 4.19
N LEU A 51 -7.59 8.09 4.30
CA LEU A 51 -8.57 9.00 4.88
C LEU A 51 -9.79 9.16 3.97
N TYR A 52 -9.60 9.19 2.64
CA TYR A 52 -10.70 9.13 1.68
C TYR A 52 -11.52 7.85 1.83
N MET A 53 -10.88 6.68 1.90
CA MET A 53 -11.58 5.41 2.14
C MET A 53 -12.38 5.45 3.44
N SER A 54 -11.80 6.02 4.50
CA SER A 54 -12.43 6.10 5.82
C SER A 54 -13.70 6.97 5.87
N ASN A 55 -13.92 7.84 4.88
CA ASN A 55 -15.12 8.66 4.76
C ASN A 55 -16.17 8.04 3.83
N ASN A 56 -15.81 6.99 3.09
CA ASN A 56 -16.61 6.44 2.00
C ASN A 56 -16.72 4.91 2.11
N LEU A 57 -16.98 4.41 3.31
CA LEU A 57 -16.92 2.97 3.66
C LEU A 57 -17.85 2.06 2.82
N ASN A 58 -18.88 2.62 2.18
CA ASN A 58 -19.76 1.87 1.29
C ASN A 58 -19.15 1.63 -0.11
N ARG A 59 -18.03 2.29 -0.43
CA ARG A 59 -17.32 2.14 -1.71
C ARG A 59 -16.07 1.28 -1.62
N PHE A 60 -15.69 0.87 -0.40
CA PHE A 60 -14.44 0.18 -0.13
C PHE A 60 -14.67 -1.01 0.81
N ASP A 61 -14.02 -2.11 0.51
CA ASP A 61 -13.99 -3.28 1.38
C ASP A 61 -13.22 -3.05 2.68
N LYS A 62 -13.51 -3.91 3.66
CA LYS A 62 -12.87 -3.85 4.98
C LYS A 62 -11.41 -4.27 4.97
N GLU A 63 -11.02 -5.14 4.03
CA GLU A 63 -9.64 -5.55 3.84
C GLU A 63 -9.01 -4.67 2.76
N VAL A 64 -7.84 -4.09 3.08
CA VAL A 64 -7.05 -3.29 2.16
C VAL A 64 -5.77 -4.05 1.84
N VAL A 65 -5.53 -4.27 0.56
CA VAL A 65 -4.37 -5.00 0.03
C VAL A 65 -3.49 -4.04 -0.76
N VAL A 66 -2.19 -4.32 -0.77
CA VAL A 66 -1.22 -3.62 -1.61
C VAL A 66 -0.14 -4.57 -2.06
N GLU A 67 0.13 -4.55 -3.36
CA GLU A 67 1.25 -5.26 -3.95
C GLU A 67 2.46 -4.32 -4.04
N ILE A 68 3.59 -4.78 -3.51
CA ILE A 68 4.85 -4.05 -3.59
C ILE A 68 5.67 -4.72 -4.68
N ARG A 69 6.02 -3.94 -5.71
CA ARG A 69 6.94 -4.36 -6.78
C ARG A 69 8.10 -5.18 -6.24
N GLY A 70 8.39 -6.30 -6.89
CA GLY A 70 9.47 -7.21 -6.57
C GLY A 70 10.85 -6.65 -6.84
N TYR A 71 11.85 -7.38 -6.37
CA TYR A 71 13.24 -6.99 -6.51
C TYR A 71 13.67 -6.97 -7.99
N LYS A 72 14.23 -5.84 -8.41
CA LYS A 72 15.02 -5.74 -9.64
C LYS A 72 16.45 -5.33 -9.27
N ASN A 73 17.41 -5.92 -9.96
CA ASN A 73 18.82 -5.57 -9.77
C ASN A 73 19.13 -4.23 -10.48
N ALA A 74 20.38 -3.77 -10.36
CA ALA A 74 20.82 -2.49 -10.94
C ALA A 74 20.77 -2.46 -12.48
N THR A 75 20.78 -3.62 -13.15
CA THR A 75 20.70 -3.74 -14.61
C THR A 75 19.27 -3.93 -15.10
N GLY A 76 18.26 -3.82 -14.21
CA GLY A 76 16.84 -3.95 -14.55
C GLY A 76 16.32 -5.40 -14.63
N ILE A 77 17.15 -6.38 -14.30
CA ILE A 77 16.77 -7.80 -14.29
C ILE A 77 15.92 -8.11 -13.06
N THR A 78 14.86 -8.90 -13.25
CA THR A 78 14.00 -9.45 -12.20
C THR A 78 14.37 -10.93 -11.97
N PRO A 79 15.21 -11.28 -10.98
CA PRO A 79 15.70 -12.65 -10.83
C PRO A 79 14.60 -13.69 -10.59
N PHE A 80 13.51 -13.30 -9.92
CA PHE A 80 12.35 -14.16 -9.70
C PHE A 80 11.72 -14.56 -11.04
N TRP A 81 11.48 -13.59 -11.93
CA TRP A 81 11.01 -13.84 -13.29
C TRP A 81 11.97 -14.74 -14.09
N ASP A 82 13.24 -14.35 -14.18
CA ASP A 82 14.24 -15.02 -15.02
C ASP A 82 14.47 -16.48 -14.63
N LYS A 83 14.39 -16.79 -13.33
CA LYS A 83 14.72 -18.13 -12.81
C LYS A 83 13.49 -19.00 -12.54
N PHE A 84 12.31 -18.39 -12.45
CA PHE A 84 11.08 -19.08 -12.09
C PHE A 84 9.91 -18.73 -13.02
N SER A 85 9.35 -17.53 -12.92
CA SER A 85 8.04 -17.23 -13.53
C SER A 85 8.04 -17.31 -15.05
N SER A 86 9.13 -16.91 -15.72
CA SER A 86 9.28 -17.01 -17.18
C SER A 86 9.07 -18.42 -17.74
N LYS A 87 9.23 -19.48 -16.94
CA LYS A 87 9.00 -20.86 -17.39
C LYS A 87 7.53 -21.19 -17.63
N PHE A 88 6.61 -20.37 -17.13
CA PHE A 88 5.17 -20.54 -17.31
C PHE A 88 4.64 -19.76 -18.51
N PHE A 89 5.42 -18.84 -19.09
CA PHE A 89 4.96 -17.90 -20.10
C PHE A 89 5.91 -17.90 -21.30
N ASP A 90 5.39 -18.05 -22.50
CA ASP A 90 6.17 -17.84 -23.74
C ASP A 90 6.17 -16.35 -24.13
N LEU A 91 6.53 -15.49 -23.16
CA LEU A 91 6.52 -14.02 -23.26
C LEU A 91 7.75 -13.44 -22.54
N ASN A 92 8.13 -12.21 -22.88
CA ASN A 92 9.07 -11.46 -22.05
C ASN A 92 8.35 -10.81 -20.84
N PHE A 93 9.12 -10.33 -19.86
CA PHE A 93 8.56 -9.74 -18.64
C PHE A 93 7.62 -8.57 -18.93
N PHE A 94 7.99 -7.68 -19.86
CA PHE A 94 7.22 -6.48 -20.15
C PHE A 94 5.85 -6.82 -20.75
N ASP A 95 5.80 -7.78 -21.67
CA ASP A 95 4.55 -8.19 -22.29
C ASP A 95 3.63 -8.90 -21.29
N ALA A 96 4.20 -9.72 -20.38
CA ALA A 96 3.45 -10.36 -19.31
C ALA A 96 2.91 -9.34 -18.28
N ASP A 97 3.73 -8.38 -17.85
CA ASP A 97 3.37 -7.29 -16.91
C ASP A 97 2.33 -6.33 -17.50
N ASN A 98 2.43 -6.04 -18.80
CA ASN A 98 1.44 -5.21 -19.50
C ASN A 98 0.11 -5.94 -19.69
N SER A 99 0.15 -7.27 -19.94
CA SER A 99 -1.05 -8.08 -20.08
C SER A 99 -1.78 -8.24 -18.74
N SER A 100 -1.06 -8.52 -17.66
CA SER A 100 -1.61 -8.67 -16.30
C SER A 100 -2.28 -7.40 -15.79
N TYR A 101 -1.80 -6.22 -16.22
CA TYR A 101 -2.46 -4.96 -15.91
C TYR A 101 -3.88 -4.84 -16.51
N ILE A 102 -4.12 -5.47 -17.66
CA ILE A 102 -5.42 -5.44 -18.36
C ILE A 102 -6.31 -6.60 -17.91
N ASP A 103 -5.76 -7.82 -17.92
CA ASP A 103 -6.45 -9.06 -17.55
C ASP A 103 -5.46 -10.08 -16.97
N ASN A 104 -5.81 -10.60 -15.79
CA ASN A 104 -5.02 -11.59 -15.07
C ASN A 104 -5.46 -13.04 -15.32
N HIS A 105 -6.46 -13.29 -16.17
CA HIS A 105 -7.00 -14.63 -16.42
C HIS A 105 -5.93 -15.62 -16.91
N PHE A 106 -5.05 -15.18 -17.81
CA PHE A 106 -4.00 -16.03 -18.39
C PHE A 106 -3.06 -16.63 -17.33
N ILE A 107 -2.85 -15.95 -16.20
CA ILE A 107 -2.03 -16.47 -15.09
C ILE A 107 -2.61 -17.79 -14.59
N GLY A 108 -3.94 -17.90 -14.48
CA GLY A 108 -4.62 -19.12 -14.05
C GLY A 108 -4.57 -20.27 -15.07
N GLU A 109 -4.37 -19.95 -16.34
CA GLU A 109 -4.24 -20.92 -17.42
C GLU A 109 -2.80 -21.42 -17.58
N CYS A 110 -1.82 -20.55 -17.32
CA CYS A 110 -0.40 -20.82 -17.52
C CYS A 110 0.30 -21.41 -16.27
N VAL A 111 -0.06 -20.96 -15.07
CA VAL A 111 0.67 -21.30 -13.84
C VAL A 111 0.08 -22.57 -13.20
N PRO A 112 0.90 -23.60 -12.88
CA PRO A 112 0.40 -24.82 -12.27
C PRO A 112 -0.31 -24.59 -10.93
N SER A 113 -1.41 -25.31 -10.72
CA SER A 113 -2.22 -25.25 -9.49
C SER A 113 -1.64 -26.08 -8.33
N PHE A 114 -0.68 -26.96 -8.60
CA PHE A 114 0.00 -27.75 -7.58
C PHE A 114 1.15 -26.97 -6.91
N PRO A 115 1.44 -27.22 -5.62
CA PRO A 115 2.53 -26.54 -4.92
C PRO A 115 3.91 -26.82 -5.52
N LEU A 116 4.71 -25.77 -5.69
CA LEU A 116 6.09 -25.79 -6.13
C LEU A 116 7.00 -25.55 -4.91
N ILE A 117 7.77 -26.56 -4.51
CA ILE A 117 8.61 -26.50 -3.30
C ILE A 117 9.75 -25.50 -3.53
N LEU A 118 9.70 -24.37 -2.82
CA LEU A 118 10.62 -23.23 -2.96
C LEU A 118 12.07 -23.64 -2.66
N ASP A 119 12.27 -24.51 -1.67
CA ASP A 119 13.58 -25.07 -1.30
C ASP A 119 14.25 -25.89 -2.41
N PHE A 120 13.48 -26.36 -3.41
CA PHE A 120 13.99 -27.15 -4.54
C PHE A 120 14.22 -26.32 -5.80
N LEU A 121 13.82 -25.04 -5.78
CA LEU A 121 14.05 -24.10 -6.87
C LEU A 121 15.48 -23.53 -6.82
N PRO A 122 15.96 -22.89 -7.90
CA PRO A 122 17.23 -22.17 -7.86
C PRO A 122 17.28 -21.22 -6.64
N ARG A 123 18.44 -21.13 -5.99
CA ARG A 123 18.60 -20.38 -4.73
C ARG A 123 18.17 -18.92 -4.86
N GLU A 124 18.33 -18.33 -6.04
CA GLU A 124 17.91 -16.98 -6.38
C GLU A 124 16.40 -16.80 -6.23
N VAL A 125 15.59 -17.79 -6.57
CA VAL A 125 14.13 -17.71 -6.44
C VAL A 125 13.74 -17.53 -4.97
N GLY A 126 14.23 -18.40 -4.08
CA GLY A 126 13.99 -18.24 -2.64
C GLY A 126 14.59 -16.96 -2.05
N ARG A 127 15.77 -16.54 -2.55
CA ARG A 127 16.42 -15.29 -2.09
C ARG A 127 15.60 -14.04 -2.39
N TYR A 128 14.93 -14.01 -3.55
CA TYR A 128 14.20 -12.83 -4.06
C TYR A 128 12.68 -12.93 -3.93
N CYS A 129 12.13 -14.10 -3.61
CA CYS A 129 10.72 -14.28 -3.27
C CYS A 129 10.33 -13.42 -2.06
N GLY A 130 9.27 -12.62 -2.21
CA GLY A 130 8.80 -11.67 -1.21
C GLY A 130 9.75 -10.50 -0.96
N LYS A 131 10.79 -10.30 -1.80
CA LYS A 131 11.69 -9.15 -1.65
C LYS A 131 11.15 -7.95 -2.42
N PRO A 132 10.96 -6.80 -1.75
CA PRO A 132 10.51 -5.60 -2.42
C PRO A 132 11.63 -5.01 -3.30
N HIS A 133 11.23 -4.22 -4.28
CA HIS A 133 12.12 -3.37 -5.07
C HIS A 133 12.94 -2.45 -4.15
N THR A 134 14.19 -2.18 -4.51
CA THR A 134 15.12 -1.38 -3.70
C THR A 134 14.58 0.03 -3.42
N THR A 135 13.83 0.60 -4.36
CA THR A 135 13.18 1.93 -4.22
C THR A 135 11.90 1.91 -3.38
N SER A 136 11.38 0.73 -3.02
CA SER A 136 10.11 0.59 -2.29
C SER A 136 10.28 0.63 -0.76
N LYS A 137 11.52 0.75 -0.25
CA LYS A 137 11.82 0.73 1.20
C LYS A 137 11.00 1.76 1.99
N LEU A 138 10.85 2.98 1.47
CA LEU A 138 10.07 4.05 2.14
C LEU A 138 8.58 3.75 2.14
N ALA A 139 8.04 3.23 1.03
CA ALA A 139 6.64 2.84 0.93
C ALA A 139 6.32 1.69 1.90
N LEU A 140 7.16 0.66 1.93
CA LEU A 140 7.02 -0.47 2.84
C LEU A 140 7.10 -0.03 4.32
N SER A 141 8.07 0.81 4.66
CA SER A 141 8.18 1.37 6.02
C SER A 141 6.94 2.17 6.41
N LEU A 142 6.40 3.00 5.49
CA LEU A 142 5.16 3.73 5.72
C LEU A 142 3.99 2.78 5.95
N LEU A 143 3.78 1.79 5.07
CA LEU A 143 2.67 0.85 5.16
C LEU A 143 2.73 0.04 6.46
N ASN A 144 3.91 -0.48 6.81
CA ASN A 144 4.13 -1.18 8.08
C ASN A 144 3.84 -0.26 9.28
N SER A 145 4.25 1.01 9.21
CA SER A 145 3.93 1.98 10.27
C SER A 145 2.43 2.19 10.44
N GLN A 146 1.65 1.99 9.37
CA GLN A 146 0.20 2.12 9.34
C GLN A 146 -0.53 0.82 9.68
N GLY A 147 0.18 -0.28 9.95
CA GLY A 147 -0.44 -1.56 10.34
C GLY A 147 -0.68 -2.53 9.18
N PHE A 148 -0.11 -2.28 8.00
CA PHE A 148 -0.02 -3.31 6.96
C PHE A 148 1.00 -4.37 7.36
N LYS A 149 0.72 -5.62 7.01
CA LYS A 149 1.60 -6.78 7.27
C LYS A 149 1.62 -7.68 6.04
N SER A 150 2.68 -8.45 5.87
CA SER A 150 2.71 -9.50 4.86
C SER A 150 1.57 -10.48 5.11
N ASN A 151 0.81 -10.80 4.06
CA ASN A 151 -0.25 -11.80 4.08
C ASN A 151 0.24 -13.17 3.56
N GLY A 152 1.54 -13.32 3.34
CA GLY A 152 2.16 -14.54 2.80
C GLY A 152 2.06 -14.70 1.29
N MET A 153 1.38 -13.80 0.57
CA MET A 153 1.32 -13.81 -0.88
C MET A 153 2.47 -13.01 -1.50
N VAL A 154 2.86 -13.43 -2.70
CA VAL A 154 3.82 -12.74 -3.55
C VAL A 154 3.25 -12.61 -4.96
N ASP A 155 3.63 -11.56 -5.67
CA ASP A 155 3.30 -11.39 -7.08
C ASP A 155 3.86 -12.55 -7.90
N VAL A 156 3.06 -13.04 -8.86
CA VAL A 156 3.39 -14.23 -9.64
C VAL A 156 4.48 -13.95 -10.68
N LEU A 157 4.63 -12.70 -11.12
CA LEU A 157 5.59 -12.32 -12.16
C LEU A 157 6.94 -11.96 -11.54
N ASP A 158 6.97 -11.04 -10.59
CA ASP A 158 8.18 -10.43 -10.04
C ASP A 158 8.53 -10.87 -8.61
N GLY A 159 7.66 -11.65 -7.95
CA GLY A 159 7.88 -12.16 -6.60
C GLY A 159 7.78 -11.10 -5.51
N GLY A 160 7.24 -9.92 -5.82
CA GLY A 160 7.07 -8.82 -4.88
C GLY A 160 6.08 -9.15 -3.75
N PRO A 161 6.32 -8.67 -2.51
CA PRO A 161 5.46 -9.04 -1.39
C PRO A 161 4.11 -8.32 -1.45
N CYS A 162 3.06 -9.08 -1.14
CA CYS A 162 1.73 -8.55 -0.90
C CYS A 162 1.55 -8.25 0.60
N LEU A 163 0.97 -7.10 0.92
CA LEU A 163 0.65 -6.71 2.29
C LEU A 163 -0.86 -6.46 2.41
N SER A 164 -1.40 -6.69 3.61
CA SER A 164 -2.77 -6.33 3.91
C SER A 164 -2.96 -5.71 5.29
N SER A 165 -4.07 -4.99 5.44
CA SER A 165 -4.56 -4.48 6.72
C SER A 165 -6.08 -4.35 6.69
N LYS A 166 -6.71 -4.46 7.85
CA LYS A 166 -8.11 -4.03 7.99
C LYS A 166 -8.15 -2.50 7.92
N LEU A 167 -9.05 -1.93 7.13
CA LEU A 167 -9.23 -0.49 6.98
C LEU A 167 -9.37 0.21 8.35
N SER A 168 -10.13 -0.36 9.28
CA SER A 168 -10.31 0.17 10.65
C SER A 168 -9.08 0.06 11.57
N LYS A 169 -8.04 -0.65 11.15
CA LYS A 169 -6.77 -0.81 11.86
C LYS A 169 -5.66 0.07 11.31
N ILE A 170 -5.90 0.80 10.23
CA ILE A 170 -4.92 1.73 9.67
C ILE A 170 -4.75 2.91 10.64
N LYS A 171 -3.52 3.15 11.11
CA LYS A 171 -3.27 4.11 12.21
C LYS A 171 -3.76 5.52 11.91
N VAL A 172 -3.51 6.07 10.72
CA VAL A 172 -3.98 7.41 10.35
C VAL A 172 -5.51 7.51 10.37
N ILE A 173 -6.22 6.41 10.13
CA ILE A 173 -7.68 6.34 10.25
C ILE A 173 -8.09 6.30 11.72
N GLN A 174 -7.40 5.53 12.56
CA GLN A 174 -7.69 5.43 13.99
C GLN A 174 -7.45 6.75 14.74
N ASN A 175 -6.46 7.51 14.31
CA ASN A 175 -6.07 8.78 14.93
C ASN A 175 -6.86 9.98 14.38
N LYS A 176 -7.79 9.77 13.42
CA LYS A 176 -8.52 10.88 12.80
C LYS A 176 -9.56 11.45 13.78
N ASN A 177 -9.64 12.77 13.86
CA ASN A 177 -10.63 13.49 14.64
C ASN A 177 -11.24 14.62 13.80
N GLN A 178 -12.52 14.91 14.01
CA GLN A 178 -13.23 15.97 13.31
C GLN A 178 -13.35 17.22 14.17
N PHE A 179 -13.17 18.38 13.55
CA PHE A 179 -13.25 19.70 14.19
C PHE A 179 -14.02 20.68 13.33
N LYS A 180 -14.52 21.76 13.94
CA LYS A 180 -15.03 22.96 13.29
C LYS A 180 -13.90 23.92 12.94
N VAL A 181 -14.03 24.57 11.78
CA VAL A 181 -13.03 25.49 11.26
C VAL A 181 -13.29 26.93 11.71
N LYS A 182 -12.26 27.56 12.27
CA LYS A 182 -12.08 29.01 12.32
C LYS A 182 -10.95 29.41 11.38
N ILE A 183 -11.09 30.57 10.74
CA ILE A 183 -10.10 31.05 9.78
C ILE A 183 -9.37 32.25 10.38
N GLY A 184 -8.06 32.16 10.50
CA GLY A 184 -7.24 33.23 11.04
C GLY A 184 -5.78 33.07 10.64
N LYS A 185 -4.89 33.69 11.40
CA LYS A 185 -3.44 33.52 11.24
C LYS A 185 -2.98 32.36 12.11
N VAL A 186 -2.28 31.39 11.54
CA VAL A 186 -1.65 30.29 12.25
C VAL A 186 -0.14 30.39 12.08
N ASN A 187 0.60 30.23 13.18
CA ASN A 187 2.07 30.26 13.16
C ASN A 187 2.63 28.85 12.95
N SER A 188 3.88 28.76 12.48
CA SER A 188 4.54 27.49 12.14
C SER A 188 5.09 26.71 13.35
N ASP A 189 4.97 27.25 14.55
CA ASP A 189 5.28 26.58 15.83
C ASP A 189 4.08 25.80 16.40
N GLU A 190 2.90 25.92 15.76
CA GLU A 190 1.70 25.15 16.08
C GLU A 190 1.79 23.69 15.57
N GLY A 191 0.80 22.85 15.90
CA GLY A 191 0.84 21.42 15.56
C GLY A 191 0.69 21.15 14.06
N LEU A 192 1.65 20.45 13.44
CA LEU A 192 1.51 19.97 12.06
C LEU A 192 0.57 18.76 12.00
N SER A 193 -0.46 18.84 11.16
CA SER A 193 -1.47 17.78 10.99
C SER A 193 -1.65 17.41 9.53
N PHE A 194 -2.07 16.17 9.28
CA PHE A 194 -2.73 15.82 8.02
C PHE A 194 -4.18 16.26 8.10
N ALA A 195 -4.63 17.02 7.11
CA ALA A 195 -5.96 17.60 7.08
C ALA A 195 -6.66 17.25 5.77
N PHE A 196 -7.97 17.03 5.83
CA PHE A 196 -8.80 16.75 4.66
C PHE A 196 -10.25 17.18 4.89
N ASN A 197 -10.93 17.50 3.80
CA ASN A 197 -12.35 17.84 3.82
C ASN A 197 -13.23 16.57 3.81
N ASN A 198 -14.54 16.76 3.97
CA ASN A 198 -15.52 15.67 3.94
C ASN A 198 -16.11 15.40 2.54
N SER A 199 -15.61 16.07 1.50
CA SER A 199 -16.21 15.98 0.18
C SER A 199 -15.86 14.64 -0.49
N LEU A 200 -16.85 14.05 -1.16
CA LEU A 200 -16.64 12.88 -2.01
C LEU A 200 -16.07 13.30 -3.38
N VAL A 201 -16.64 14.33 -3.99
CA VAL A 201 -16.29 14.77 -5.36
C VAL A 201 -15.11 15.74 -5.34
N ASP A 202 -15.23 16.78 -4.53
CA ASP A 202 -14.19 17.82 -4.37
C ASP A 202 -13.28 17.49 -3.19
N PHE A 203 -12.77 16.25 -3.15
CA PHE A 203 -11.92 15.81 -2.05
C PHE A 203 -10.57 16.53 -2.09
N TRP A 204 -10.21 17.16 -0.97
CA TRP A 204 -8.91 17.80 -0.79
C TRP A 204 -8.26 17.33 0.49
N ALA A 205 -6.94 17.08 0.41
CA ALA A 205 -6.10 16.75 1.55
C ALA A 205 -4.77 17.50 1.47
N THR A 206 -4.26 17.94 2.62
CA THR A 206 -2.98 18.62 2.73
C THR A 206 -2.33 18.38 4.09
N ARG A 207 -1.11 18.88 4.27
CA ARG A 207 -0.50 19.06 5.60
C ARG A 207 -0.55 20.53 5.93
N LEU A 208 -1.03 20.87 7.12
CA LEU A 208 -1.14 22.25 7.56
C LEU A 208 -0.87 22.36 9.06
N PHE A 209 -0.42 23.53 9.48
CA PHE A 209 -0.32 23.87 10.89
C PHE A 209 -1.72 24.22 11.41
N VAL A 210 -2.10 23.64 12.55
CA VAL A 210 -3.38 23.91 13.23
C VAL A 210 -3.14 24.44 14.62
N LYS A 211 -3.88 25.47 15.01
CA LYS A 211 -4.00 25.86 16.41
C LYS A 211 -5.30 25.32 16.97
N ARG A 212 -5.24 24.48 18.00
CA ARG A 212 -6.45 24.02 18.68
C ARG A 212 -7.02 25.15 19.53
N ILE A 213 -8.25 25.57 19.24
CA ILE A 213 -8.95 26.61 20.01
C ILE A 213 -9.73 25.97 21.16
N SER A 214 -10.37 24.83 20.88
CA SER A 214 -11.16 24.07 21.86
C SER A 214 -11.14 22.57 21.55
N ASN A 215 -11.93 21.79 22.29
CA ASN A 215 -12.05 20.36 22.03
C ASN A 215 -12.67 20.04 20.67
N ILE A 216 -13.46 20.95 20.10
CA ILE A 216 -14.26 20.75 18.89
C ILE A 216 -13.91 21.73 17.77
N GLU A 217 -13.02 22.69 17.99
CA GLU A 217 -12.73 23.78 17.04
C GLU A 217 -11.23 24.03 16.89
N VAL A 218 -10.81 24.28 15.65
CA VAL A 218 -9.42 24.55 15.27
C VAL A 218 -9.33 25.79 14.39
N LEU A 219 -8.24 26.54 14.55
CA LEU A 219 -7.85 27.63 13.68
C LEU A 219 -6.95 27.10 12.56
N ILE A 220 -7.27 27.47 11.31
CA ILE A 220 -6.42 27.22 10.13
C ILE A 220 -6.17 28.53 9.37
N ASP A 221 -5.09 28.58 8.61
CA ASP A 221 -4.80 29.72 7.76
C ASP A 221 -5.83 29.86 6.64
N ARG A 222 -6.10 31.11 6.23
CA ARG A 222 -6.99 31.42 5.10
C ARG A 222 -6.57 30.73 3.80
N LYS A 223 -5.26 30.56 3.57
CA LYS A 223 -4.76 29.84 2.39
C LYS A 223 -5.16 28.36 2.45
N ASP A 224 -5.05 27.71 3.60
CA ASP A 224 -5.31 26.28 3.72
C ASP A 224 -6.81 25.99 3.68
N ALA A 225 -7.63 26.87 4.27
CA ALA A 225 -9.08 26.83 4.12
C ALA A 225 -9.50 26.88 2.64
N ARG A 226 -8.90 27.77 1.84
CA ARG A 226 -9.15 27.85 0.39
C ARG A 226 -8.73 26.58 -0.34
N HIS A 227 -7.55 26.01 -0.05
CA HIS A 227 -7.10 24.77 -0.67
C HIS A 227 -8.02 23.59 -0.34
N LEU A 228 -8.56 23.55 0.87
CA LEU A 228 -9.49 22.49 1.30
C LEU A 228 -10.94 22.75 0.88
N GLY A 229 -11.25 23.92 0.30
CA GLY A 229 -12.61 24.32 -0.05
C GLY A 229 -13.51 24.57 1.17
N LEU A 230 -12.95 25.01 2.30
CA LEU A 230 -13.64 25.18 3.57
C LEU A 230 -13.92 26.66 3.91
N LYS A 231 -15.05 26.91 4.57
CA LYS A 231 -15.47 28.18 5.17
C LYS A 231 -15.47 28.08 6.69
N GLU A 232 -15.63 29.21 7.38
CA GLU A 232 -15.83 29.18 8.84
C GLU A 232 -17.07 28.36 9.21
N GLY A 233 -16.95 27.53 10.24
CA GLY A 233 -18.02 26.64 10.70
C GLY A 233 -18.11 25.30 9.96
N ASP A 234 -17.39 25.14 8.84
CA ASP A 234 -17.29 23.85 8.16
C ASP A 234 -16.52 22.84 9.01
N SER A 235 -16.70 21.55 8.69
CA SER A 235 -16.00 20.47 9.36
C SER A 235 -14.72 20.09 8.62
N ILE A 236 -13.62 19.97 9.35
CA ILE A 236 -12.32 19.46 8.90
C ILE A 236 -11.96 18.20 9.67
N ASN A 237 -11.31 17.24 9.01
CA ASN A 237 -10.74 16.09 9.70
C ASN A 237 -9.23 16.27 9.80
N LEU A 238 -8.68 15.99 10.98
CA LEU A 238 -7.26 16.06 11.28
C LEU A 238 -6.77 14.68 11.73
N SER A 239 -5.55 14.32 11.36
CA SER A 239 -4.87 13.11 11.82
C SER A 239 -3.36 13.33 11.95
N HIS A 240 -2.72 12.52 12.81
CA HIS A 240 -1.30 12.60 13.16
C HIS A 240 -0.58 11.25 12.95
#